data_AF-A0A957BTT6-F1
#
_entry.id   AF-A0A957BTT6-F1
#
_cell.length_a   1.000
_cell.length_b   1.000
_cell.length_c   1.000
_cell.angle_alpha   90.00
_cell.angle_beta   90.00
_cell.angle_gamma   90.00
#
_symmetry.space_group_name_H-M   'P 1'
#
loop_
_entity.id
_entity.type
_entity.pdbx_description
1 polymer ?
#
loop_
_entity_poly.entity_id
_entity_poly.type
_entity_poly.pdbx_seq_one_letter_code
_entity_poly.pdbx_strand_id
1 'polypeptide(L)'
;YRTGNFGPIQDRFDPAKASELLGNPAVIPGWLRLAVAAGIGVLIYARTRRYDARGLVAFVTITLLIFFLQAQGWSTQWQAQIIPLLLLALPTRNTVLGLVLLSLAAFAEYPFLFIRTGETGGEITGALQMPFAILVVARTLILISFCVALYQKLRQEAPAELAP
;
A
#
# COMPACT_ATOMS: atom_id res chain seq x y z
N TYR A 1 7.36 -17.88 5.75
CA TYR A 1 7.35 -16.78 4.78
C TYR A 1 8.68 -16.03 4.91
N ARG A 2 9.22 -15.42 3.85
CA ARG A 2 10.36 -14.50 3.96
C ARG A 2 9.92 -13.11 3.51
N THR A 3 10.17 -12.08 4.31
CA THR A 3 9.87 -10.69 3.96
C THR A 3 11.11 -9.99 3.44
N GLY A 4 11.01 -9.35 2.28
CA GLY A 4 12.12 -8.67 1.61
C GLY A 4 13.10 -9.62 0.90
N ASN A 5 13.94 -9.06 0.03
CA ASN A 5 15.05 -9.78 -0.61
C ASN A 5 16.33 -9.56 0.22
N PHE A 6 16.31 -9.98 1.48
CA PHE A 6 17.47 -9.88 2.35
C PHE A 6 18.36 -11.11 2.13
N GLY A 7 19.27 -11.00 1.16
CA GLY A 7 20.37 -11.95 1.04
C GLY A 7 21.30 -11.92 2.24
N PRO A 8 22.17 -12.95 2.37
CA PRO A 8 23.30 -12.92 3.29
C PRO A 8 24.03 -11.58 3.20
N ILE A 9 24.53 -11.06 4.33
CA ILE A 9 25.24 -9.77 4.36
C ILE A 9 26.42 -9.75 3.38
N GLN A 10 27.07 -10.91 3.21
CA GLN A 10 28.19 -11.13 2.29
C GLN A 10 27.82 -10.81 0.83
N ASP A 11 26.59 -11.15 0.44
CA ASP A 11 26.10 -11.01 -0.93
C ASP A 11 25.69 -9.57 -1.26
N ARG A 12 25.60 -8.69 -0.26
CA ARG A 12 25.18 -7.28 -0.46
C ARG A 12 26.20 -6.43 -1.20
N PHE A 13 27.46 -6.87 -1.23
CA PHE A 13 28.55 -6.19 -1.95
C PHE A 13 28.81 -6.76 -3.34
N ASP A 14 28.13 -7.84 -3.73
CA ASP A 14 28.29 -8.45 -5.05
C ASP A 14 27.17 -7.99 -6.00
N PRO A 15 27.46 -7.14 -7.01
CA PRO A 15 26.46 -6.69 -7.96
C PRO A 15 25.91 -7.83 -8.84
N ALA A 16 26.63 -8.94 -9.01
CA ALA A 16 26.14 -10.10 -9.75
C ALA A 16 24.97 -10.79 -9.03
N LYS A 17 24.88 -10.63 -7.71
CA LYS A 17 23.80 -11.16 -6.87
C LYS A 17 22.53 -10.31 -6.89
N ALA A 18 22.56 -9.11 -7.47
CA ALA A 18 21.42 -8.20 -7.47
C ALA A 18 20.19 -8.72 -8.25
N SER A 19 20.40 -9.55 -9.27
CA SER A 19 19.33 -10.19 -10.05
C SER A 19 18.85 -11.52 -9.47
N GLU A 20 19.52 -12.06 -8.45
CA GLU A 20 19.08 -13.30 -7.81
C GLU A 20 17.91 -13.01 -6.87
N LEU A 21 16.74 -13.58 -7.21
CA LEU A 21 15.56 -13.51 -6.36
C LEU A 21 15.65 -14.59 -5.28
N LEU A 22 15.64 -14.19 -4.01
CA LEU A 22 15.58 -15.14 -2.89
C LEU A 22 14.13 -15.39 -2.48
N GLY A 23 13.83 -16.65 -2.18
CA GLY A 23 12.50 -17.10 -1.77
C GLY A 23 11.70 -17.71 -2.92
N ASN A 24 10.38 -17.74 -2.76
CA ASN A 24 9.50 -18.37 -3.74
C ASN A 24 9.21 -17.44 -4.91
N PRO A 25 9.17 -17.95 -6.16
CA PRO A 25 8.73 -17.16 -7.31
C PRO A 25 7.29 -16.67 -7.08
N ALA A 26 6.98 -15.52 -7.68
CA ALA A 26 5.62 -14.97 -7.61
C ALA A 26 4.62 -15.99 -8.20
N VAL A 27 3.67 -16.45 -7.39
CA VAL A 27 2.61 -17.38 -7.83
C VAL A 27 1.70 -16.70 -8.85
N ILE A 28 1.48 -15.39 -8.72
CA ILE A 28 0.69 -14.59 -9.65
C ILE A 28 1.65 -13.78 -10.55
N PRO A 29 1.60 -13.98 -11.88
CA PRO A 29 2.42 -13.24 -12.82
C PRO A 29 2.23 -11.72 -12.68
N GLY A 30 3.33 -10.96 -12.81
CA GLY A 30 3.30 -9.49 -12.68
C GLY A 30 2.36 -8.82 -13.69
N TRP A 31 2.33 -9.31 -14.93
CA TRP A 31 1.44 -8.78 -15.98
C TRP A 31 -0.04 -8.95 -15.63
N LEU A 32 -0.41 -10.05 -14.95
CA LEU A 32 -1.79 -10.30 -14.56
C LEU A 32 -2.21 -9.37 -13.43
N ARG A 33 -1.35 -9.16 -12.43
CA ARG A 33 -1.58 -8.16 -11.37
C ARG A 33 -1.78 -6.76 -11.96
N LEU A 34 -0.90 -6.39 -12.89
CA LEU A 34 -0.98 -5.10 -13.58
C LEU A 34 -2.27 -4.98 -14.40
N ALA A 35 -2.68 -6.02 -15.13
CA ALA A 35 -3.92 -6.04 -15.90
C ALA A 35 -5.15 -5.85 -15.00
N VAL A 36 -5.20 -6.52 -13.84
CA VAL A 36 -6.28 -6.35 -12.86
C VAL A 36 -6.30 -4.92 -12.31
N ALA A 37 -5.15 -4.39 -11.90
CA ALA A 37 -5.04 -3.02 -11.41
C ALA A 37 -5.43 -1.98 -12.46
N ALA A 38 -5.01 -2.17 -13.71
CA ALA A 38 -5.39 -1.33 -14.83
C ALA A 38 -6.89 -1.39 -15.11
N GLY A 39 -7.50 -2.58 -15.08
CA GLY A 39 -8.95 -2.74 -15.22
C GLY A 39 -9.73 -1.99 -14.13
N ILE A 40 -9.28 -2.09 -12.87
CA ILE A 40 -9.87 -1.33 -11.75
C ILE A 40 -9.68 0.19 -11.98
N GLY A 41 -8.50 0.62 -12.39
CA GLY A 41 -8.19 2.01 -12.69
C GLY A 41 -9.07 2.58 -13.80
N VAL A 42 -9.24 1.84 -14.91
CA VAL A 42 -10.13 2.21 -16.03
C VAL A 42 -11.58 2.29 -15.57
N LEU A 43 -12.04 1.34 -14.74
CA LEU A 43 -13.39 1.38 -14.18
C LEU A 43 -13.61 2.63 -13.31
N ILE A 44 -12.65 2.98 -12.45
CA ILE A 44 -12.72 4.18 -11.62
C ILE A 44 -12.73 5.44 -12.49
N TYR A 45 -11.84 5.51 -13.48
CA TYR A 45 -11.77 6.62 -14.43
C TYR A 45 -13.10 6.83 -15.16
N ALA A 46 -13.65 5.78 -15.75
CA ALA A 46 -14.93 5.81 -16.46
C ALA A 46 -16.12 6.21 -15.56
N ARG A 47 -15.99 6.06 -14.24
CA ARG A 47 -17.03 6.39 -13.26
C ARG A 47 -16.81 7.73 -12.56
N THR A 48 -15.69 8.40 -12.80
CA THR A 48 -15.32 9.66 -12.14
C THR A 48 -16.21 10.81 -12.60
N ARG A 49 -16.67 11.61 -11.65
CA ARG A 49 -17.53 12.79 -11.87
C ARG A 49 -16.94 14.08 -11.30
N ARG A 50 -15.86 13.98 -10.52
CA ARG A 50 -15.22 15.11 -9.87
C ARG A 50 -13.94 15.53 -10.62
N TYR A 51 -13.98 16.71 -11.25
CA TYR A 51 -12.88 17.21 -12.09
C TYR A 51 -12.21 18.50 -11.55
N ASP A 52 -12.40 18.80 -10.27
CA ASP A 52 -11.70 19.91 -9.59
C ASP A 52 -10.31 19.45 -9.08
N ALA A 53 -9.52 20.40 -8.56
CA ALA A 53 -8.19 20.12 -7.99
C ALA A 53 -8.23 19.00 -6.94
N ARG A 54 -9.30 18.94 -6.13
CA ARG A 54 -9.47 17.91 -5.12
C ARG A 54 -9.82 16.55 -5.73
N GLY A 55 -10.59 16.51 -6.81
CA GLY A 55 -10.83 15.32 -7.62
C GLY A 55 -9.54 14.78 -8.23
N LEU A 56 -8.68 15.66 -8.76
CA LEU A 56 -7.35 15.28 -9.27
C LEU A 56 -6.49 14.64 -8.17
N VAL A 57 -6.38 15.29 -7.00
CA VAL A 57 -5.65 14.72 -5.86
C VAL A 57 -6.24 13.37 -5.48
N ALA A 58 -7.57 13.24 -5.35
CA ALA A 58 -8.21 11.98 -5.01
C ALA A 58 -7.94 10.86 -6.03
N PHE A 59 -7.89 11.21 -7.32
CA PHE A 59 -7.62 10.27 -8.42
C PHE A 59 -6.16 9.79 -8.40
N VAL A 60 -5.20 10.70 -8.16
CA VAL A 60 -3.79 10.34 -7.99
C VAL A 60 -3.61 9.45 -6.75
N THR A 61 -4.22 9.81 -5.63
CA THR A 61 -4.13 9.05 -4.38
C THR A 61 -4.66 7.63 -4.53
N ILE A 62 -5.85 7.45 -5.13
CA ILE A 62 -6.44 6.11 -5.29
C ILE A 62 -5.62 5.25 -6.25
N THR A 63 -5.03 5.86 -7.29
CA THR A 63 -4.13 5.18 -8.22
C THR A 63 -2.89 4.64 -7.51
N LEU A 64 -2.24 5.47 -6.70
CA LEU A 64 -1.09 5.04 -5.88
C LEU A 64 -1.46 3.91 -4.91
N LEU A 65 -2.61 4.02 -4.23
CA LEU A 65 -3.07 2.99 -3.30
C LEU A 65 -3.35 1.65 -4.00
N ILE A 66 -3.92 1.66 -5.21
CA ILE A 66 -4.09 0.44 -6.02
C ILE A 66 -2.74 -0.19 -6.34
N PHE A 67 -1.72 0.60 -6.68
CA PHE A 67 -0.36 0.09 -6.90
C PHE A 67 0.26 -0.48 -5.62
N PHE A 68 0.05 0.16 -4.47
CA PHE A 68 0.56 -0.35 -3.20
C PHE A 68 -0.14 -1.64 -2.75
N LEU A 69 -1.44 -1.78 -3.01
CA LEU A 69 -2.20 -2.99 -2.67
C LEU A 69 -1.75 -4.24 -3.44
N GLN A 70 -1.21 -4.08 -4.65
CA GLN A 70 -0.69 -5.20 -5.46
C GLN A 70 0.81 -5.45 -5.30
N ALA A 71 1.51 -4.57 -4.58
CA ALA A 71 2.95 -4.69 -4.42
C ALA A 71 3.30 -5.92 -3.57
N GLN A 72 4.40 -6.59 -3.92
CA GLN A 72 4.83 -7.82 -3.26
C GLN A 72 5.36 -7.57 -1.83
N GLY A 73 5.68 -6.33 -1.50
CA GLY A 73 6.07 -5.90 -0.16
C GLY A 73 5.47 -4.54 0.16
N TRP A 74 5.48 -4.19 1.43
CA TRP A 74 5.08 -2.88 1.92
C TRP A 74 6.29 -2.21 2.58
N SER A 75 6.54 -0.96 2.20
CA SER A 75 7.49 -0.11 2.92
C SER A 75 6.75 0.87 3.80
N THR A 76 7.17 0.99 5.07
CA THR A 76 6.62 2.00 5.99
C THR A 76 6.79 3.42 5.44
N GLN A 77 7.81 3.66 4.61
CA GLN A 77 8.08 4.94 3.94
C GLN A 77 6.95 5.36 2.98
N TRP A 78 6.16 4.41 2.45
CA TRP A 78 5.03 4.74 1.57
C TRP A 78 3.94 5.52 2.29
N GLN A 79 3.86 5.42 3.62
CA GLN A 79 2.94 6.24 4.43
C GLN A 79 3.23 7.73 4.29
N ALA A 80 4.50 8.11 4.24
CA ALA A 80 4.91 9.50 4.07
C ALA A 80 4.39 10.09 2.76
N GLN A 81 4.17 9.25 1.74
CA GLN A 81 3.61 9.67 0.44
C GLN A 81 2.08 9.80 0.50
N ILE A 82 1.38 8.85 1.12
CA ILE A 82 -0.09 8.84 1.11
C ILE A 82 -0.74 9.72 2.16
N ILE A 83 -0.08 9.99 3.30
CA ILE A 83 -0.62 10.86 4.37
C ILE A 83 -1.02 12.24 3.83
N PRO A 84 -0.14 13.03 3.19
CA PRO A 84 -0.50 14.37 2.72
C PRO A 84 -1.61 14.30 1.66
N LEU A 85 -1.53 13.34 0.74
CA LEU A 85 -2.49 13.16 -0.34
C LEU A 85 -3.89 12.78 0.17
N LEU A 86 -3.97 11.90 1.18
CA LEU A 86 -5.22 11.50 1.83
C LEU A 86 -5.82 12.66 2.62
N LEU A 87 -5.02 13.44 3.34
CA LEU A 87 -5.52 14.59 4.09
C LEU A 87 -6.02 15.71 3.18
N LEU A 88 -5.38 15.93 2.02
CA LEU A 88 -5.83 16.88 1.01
C LEU A 88 -7.14 16.42 0.33
N ALA A 89 -7.25 15.13 -0.01
CA ALA A 89 -8.46 14.60 -0.65
C ALA A 89 -9.63 14.44 0.35
N LEU A 90 -9.34 13.99 1.57
CA LEU A 90 -10.28 13.57 2.61
C LEU A 90 -9.88 14.16 3.98
N PRO A 91 -10.07 15.46 4.24
CA PRO A 91 -9.82 16.11 5.52
C PRO A 91 -10.95 15.78 6.50
N THR A 92 -11.14 14.51 6.83
CA THR A 92 -12.17 14.03 7.76
C THR A 92 -11.53 13.41 9.00
N ARG A 93 -12.25 13.44 10.13
CA ARG A 93 -11.80 12.77 11.37
C ARG A 93 -11.55 11.27 11.15
N ASN A 94 -12.38 10.62 10.35
CA ASN A 94 -12.23 9.19 10.02
C ASN A 94 -10.94 8.93 9.23
N THR A 95 -10.57 9.82 8.32
CA THR A 95 -9.30 9.72 7.59
C THR A 95 -8.11 9.86 8.52
N VAL A 96 -8.14 10.83 9.43
CA VAL A 96 -7.09 11.02 10.45
C VAL A 96 -6.97 9.78 11.33
N LEU A 97 -8.10 9.26 11.83
CA LEU A 97 -8.11 8.04 12.65
C LEU A 97 -7.54 6.84 11.87
N GLY A 98 -7.95 6.65 10.61
CA GLY A 98 -7.40 5.59 9.76
C GLY A 98 -5.89 5.71 9.57
N LEU A 99 -5.36 6.93 9.40
CA LEU A 99 -3.92 7.18 9.25
C LEU A 99 -3.16 6.91 10.56
N VAL A 100 -3.74 7.26 11.72
CA VAL A 100 -3.18 6.92 13.02
C VAL A 100 -3.13 5.40 13.19
N LEU A 101 -4.23 4.69 12.88
CA LEU A 101 -4.29 3.23 12.95
C LEU A 101 -3.28 2.56 12.01
N LEU A 102 -3.15 3.08 10.78
CA LEU A 102 -2.15 2.62 9.81
C LEU A 102 -0.72 2.82 10.36
N SER A 103 -0.46 3.96 10.99
CA SER A 103 0.84 4.28 11.59
C SER A 103 1.15 3.35 12.75
N LEU A 104 0.17 3.06 13.62
CA LEU A 104 0.30 2.11 14.71
C LEU A 104 0.55 0.68 14.20
N ALA A 105 -0.16 0.25 13.15
CA ALA A 105 0.07 -1.05 12.53
C ALA A 105 1.50 -1.17 12.00
N ALA A 106 1.99 -0.15 11.28
CA ALA A 106 3.36 -0.13 10.79
C ALA A 106 4.41 -0.03 11.91
N PHE A 107 4.11 0.71 12.98
CA PHE A 107 4.97 0.77 14.15
C PHE A 107 5.06 -0.60 14.84
N ALA A 108 3.95 -1.35 14.92
CA ALA A 108 3.93 -2.70 15.44
C ALA A 108 4.68 -3.70 14.52
N GLU A 109 4.61 -3.54 13.21
CA GLU A 109 5.37 -4.39 12.28
C GLU A 109 6.88 -4.35 12.53
N TYR A 110 7.42 -3.23 13.00
CA TYR A 110 8.84 -3.09 13.25
C TYR A 110 9.41 -4.03 14.33
N PRO A 111 8.95 -3.99 15.59
CA PRO A 111 9.43 -4.91 16.63
C PRO A 111 8.96 -6.36 16.42
N PHE A 112 7.78 -6.59 15.84
CA PHE A 112 7.25 -7.95 15.69
C PHE A 112 7.78 -8.70 14.48
N LEU A 113 8.18 -7.99 13.42
CA LEU A 113 8.72 -8.59 12.20
C LEU A 113 10.20 -8.26 12.09
N PHE A 114 10.55 -6.99 11.83
CA PHE A 114 11.92 -6.66 11.39
C PHE A 114 13.00 -6.89 12.44
N ILE A 115 12.75 -6.60 13.72
CA ILE A 115 13.74 -6.86 14.77
C ILE A 115 13.93 -8.37 14.98
N ARG A 116 12.84 -9.13 15.04
CA ARG A 116 12.89 -10.58 15.33
C ARG A 116 13.35 -11.43 14.16
N THR A 117 13.17 -10.96 12.93
CA THR A 117 13.60 -11.67 11.73
C THR A 117 14.87 -11.10 11.11
N GLY A 118 15.47 -10.08 11.71
CA GLY A 118 16.70 -9.46 11.22
C GLY A 118 17.87 -10.46 11.12
N GLU A 119 18.03 -11.31 12.14
CA GLU A 119 19.08 -12.35 12.18
C GLU A 119 18.79 -13.53 11.24
N THR A 120 17.52 -13.79 10.93
CA THR A 120 17.08 -14.89 10.03
C THR A 120 16.90 -14.44 8.58
N GLY A 121 17.32 -13.22 8.22
CA GLY A 121 17.16 -12.69 6.87
C GLY A 121 15.70 -12.50 6.46
N GLY A 122 14.82 -12.15 7.40
CA GLY A 122 13.40 -11.89 7.15
C GLY A 122 12.51 -13.11 7.26
N GLU A 123 12.98 -14.23 7.81
CA GLU A 123 12.18 -15.46 7.89
C GLU A 123 11.12 -15.42 9.01
N ILE A 124 9.86 -15.57 8.61
CA ILE A 124 8.67 -15.61 9.46
C ILE A 124 8.20 -17.06 9.58
N THR A 125 8.43 -17.65 10.74
CA THR A 125 8.07 -19.03 11.11
C THR A 125 7.47 -19.09 12.52
N GLY A 126 6.84 -20.23 12.85
CA GLY A 126 6.29 -20.49 14.18
C GLY A 126 5.32 -19.42 14.69
N ALA A 127 5.54 -18.96 15.92
CA ALA A 127 4.67 -18.00 16.61
C ALA A 127 4.57 -16.62 15.93
N LEU A 128 5.46 -16.28 14.99
CA LEU A 128 5.43 -15.01 14.27
C LEU A 128 4.46 -14.99 13.09
N GLN A 129 4.00 -16.16 12.63
CA GLN A 129 3.11 -16.25 11.47
C GLN A 129 1.75 -15.59 11.69
N MET A 130 1.13 -15.82 12.85
CA MET A 130 -0.19 -15.26 13.14
C MET A 130 -0.14 -13.73 13.30
N PRO A 131 0.76 -13.14 14.12
CA PRO A 131 0.90 -11.68 14.18
C PRO A 131 1.19 -11.05 12.82
N PHE A 132 2.04 -11.68 12.01
CA PHE A 132 2.31 -11.23 10.64
C PHE A 132 1.03 -11.19 9.79
N ALA A 133 0.28 -12.29 9.76
CA ALA A 133 -0.95 -12.37 8.99
C ALA A 133 -1.98 -11.31 9.44
N ILE A 134 -2.14 -11.12 10.75
CA ILE A 134 -3.03 -10.10 11.32
C ILE A 134 -2.62 -8.69 10.84
N LEU A 135 -1.33 -8.35 10.94
CA LEU A 135 -0.84 -7.03 10.56
C LEU A 135 -1.02 -6.75 9.07
N VAL A 136 -0.72 -7.75 8.21
CA VAL A 136 -0.97 -7.65 6.77
C VAL A 136 -2.46 -7.45 6.48
N VAL A 137 -3.34 -8.26 7.06
CA VAL A 137 -4.79 -8.14 6.86
C VAL A 137 -5.31 -6.79 7.35
N ALA A 138 -4.94 -6.38 8.57
CA ALA A 138 -5.37 -5.12 9.16
C ALA A 138 -4.96 -3.93 8.29
N ARG A 139 -3.69 -3.87 7.85
CA ARG A 139 -3.20 -2.82 6.95
C ARG A 139 -3.98 -2.84 5.63
N THR A 140 -4.12 -4.01 5.01
CA THR A 140 -4.81 -4.13 3.72
C THR A 140 -6.25 -3.64 3.81
N LEU A 141 -6.97 -3.97 4.89
CA LEU A 141 -8.34 -3.49 5.12
C LEU A 141 -8.38 -1.96 5.29
N ILE A 142 -7.42 -1.37 6.00
CA ILE A 142 -7.33 0.09 6.14
C ILE A 142 -7.09 0.75 4.77
N LEU A 143 -6.14 0.24 3.97
CA LEU A 143 -5.85 0.78 2.64
C LEU A 143 -7.05 0.63 1.68
N ILE A 144 -7.76 -0.50 1.73
CA ILE A 144 -9.01 -0.71 0.99
C ILE A 144 -10.07 0.31 1.43
N SER A 145 -10.21 0.57 2.74
CA SER A 145 -11.17 1.57 3.23
C SER A 145 -10.89 2.98 2.67
N PHE A 146 -9.62 3.35 2.53
CA PHE A 146 -9.24 4.61 1.89
C PHE A 146 -9.57 4.61 0.38
N CYS A 147 -9.32 3.50 -0.33
CA CYS A 147 -9.71 3.39 -1.74
C CYS A 147 -11.22 3.57 -1.91
N VAL A 148 -12.03 2.97 -1.04
CA VAL A 148 -13.49 3.12 -1.06
C VAL A 148 -13.89 4.56 -0.80
N ALA A 149 -13.33 5.22 0.22
CA ALA A 149 -13.62 6.61 0.54
C ALA A 149 -13.22 7.58 -0.59
N LEU A 150 -12.07 7.36 -1.23
CA LEU A 150 -11.62 8.12 -2.39
C LEU A 150 -12.51 7.89 -3.61
N TYR A 151 -12.91 6.65 -3.87
CA TYR A 151 -13.84 6.34 -4.96
C TYR A 151 -15.19 7.03 -4.74
N GLN A 152 -15.75 6.97 -3.53
CA GLN A 152 -16.96 7.71 -3.17
C GLN A 152 -16.79 9.21 -3.40
N LYS A 153 -15.61 9.78 -3.08
CA LYS A 153 -15.31 11.19 -3.33
C LYS A 153 -15.27 11.54 -4.81
N LEU A 154 -14.67 10.69 -5.64
CA LEU A 154 -14.59 10.85 -7.10
C LEU A 154 -15.95 10.75 -7.81
N ARG A 155 -16.91 10.08 -7.18
CA ARG A 155 -18.29 9.94 -7.67
C ARG A 155 -19.16 11.19 -7.41
N GLN A 156 -18.69 12.13 -6.60
CA GLN A 156 -19.40 13.38 -6.30
C GLN A 156 -19.10 14.43 -7.36
N GLU A 157 -20.08 15.27 -7.69
CA GLU A 157 -19.84 16.46 -8.52
C GLU A 157 -19.07 17.52 -7.72
N ALA A 158 -18.41 18.44 -8.42
CA ALA A 158 -17.80 19.60 -7.77
C ALA A 158 -18.92 20.51 -7.22
N PRO A 159 -18.70 21.18 -6.07
CA PRO A 159 -19.62 22.24 -5.63
C PRO A 159 -19.77 23.28 -6.75
N ALA A 160 -20.98 23.79 -6.95
CA ALA A 160 -21.29 24.73 -8.05
C ALA A 160 -20.39 25.99 -8.02
N GLU A 161 -19.92 26.40 -6.84
CA GLU A 161 -19.01 27.54 -6.65
C GLU A 161 -17.57 27.31 -7.17
N LEU A 162 -17.20 26.06 -7.46
CA LEU A 162 -15.89 25.66 -7.96
C LEU A 162 -15.95 25.03 -9.36
N ALA A 163 -17.11 25.08 -10.01
CA ALA A 163 -17.24 24.68 -11.41
C ALA A 163 -16.57 25.76 -12.29
N PRO A 164 -15.75 25.37 -13.28
CA PRO A 164 -15.13 26.31 -14.20
C PRO A 164 -16.15 27.08 -15.05
#